data_AF-A0A0R2V629-F1
#
_entry.id   AF-A0A0R2V629-F1
#
_cell.length_a   1.000
_cell.length_b   1.000
_cell.length_c   1.000
_cell.angle_alpha   90.00
_cell.angle_beta   90.00
_cell.angle_gamma   90.00
#
_symmetry.space_group_name_H-M   'P 1'
#
loop_
_entity.id
_entity.type
_entity.pdbx_description
1 polymer ?
#
loop_
_entity_poly.entity_id
_entity_poly.type
_entity_poly.pdbx_seq_one_letter_code
_entity_poly.pdbx_strand_id
1 'polypeptide(L)'
;MFNKNYLLILFITLMFSFFQKVDAKYEKVFFDHSIKSIGNELIDLNQYKGKTVLLVNVASKCGFTKQYTGLQALYDKYKDKGFFVIGVPSNQFGGQEPGSNSEIKDFCETNFNITFPMTDKVDVKGDEAHEIY
;
A
#
# COMPACT_ATOMS: atom_id res chain seq x y z
N MET A 1 47.87 -11.37 28.52
CA MET A 1 47.06 -12.16 29.47
C MET A 1 45.62 -11.66 29.37
N PHE A 2 44.84 -12.17 28.41
CA PHE A 2 43.43 -11.80 28.27
C PHE A 2 42.68 -12.25 29.52
N ASN A 3 42.13 -11.30 30.28
CA ASN A 3 41.52 -11.58 31.57
C ASN A 3 40.26 -12.42 31.34
N LYS A 4 40.16 -13.59 31.99
CA LYS A 4 39.04 -14.54 31.88
C LYS A 4 37.67 -13.87 32.08
N ASN A 5 37.64 -12.76 32.82
CA ASN A 5 36.47 -11.93 33.08
C ASN A 5 35.95 -11.18 31.84
N TYR A 6 36.81 -10.72 30.92
CA TYR A 6 36.38 -10.08 29.68
C TYR A 6 35.74 -11.09 28.72
N LEU A 7 36.26 -12.31 28.67
CA LEU A 7 35.69 -13.38 27.86
C LEU A 7 34.30 -13.80 28.37
N LEU A 8 34.12 -13.82 29.71
CA LEU A 8 32.84 -14.08 30.35
C LEU A 8 31.82 -12.97 30.07
N ILE A 9 32.23 -11.69 30.18
CA ILE A 9 31.36 -10.54 29.86
C ILE A 9 30.96 -10.57 28.38
N LEU A 10 31.89 -10.86 27.47
CA LEU A 10 31.61 -10.98 26.04
C LEU A 10 30.63 -12.14 25.74
N PHE A 11 30.76 -13.26 26.44
CA PHE A 11 29.83 -14.38 26.33
C PHE A 11 28.43 -14.01 26.85
N ILE A 12 28.35 -13.30 27.97
CA ILE A 12 27.08 -12.86 28.56
C ILE A 12 26.38 -11.83 27.64
N THR A 13 27.10 -10.85 27.08
CA THR A 13 26.51 -9.88 26.14
C THR A 13 26.12 -10.52 24.81
N LEU A 14 26.87 -11.51 24.33
CA LEU A 14 26.50 -12.30 23.15
C LEU A 14 25.24 -13.12 23.39
N MET A 15 25.08 -13.76 24.56
CA MET A 15 23.87 -14.50 24.92
C MET A 15 22.64 -13.60 25.15
N PHE A 16 22.84 -12.38 25.67
CA PHE A 16 21.75 -11.42 25.87
C PHE A 16 21.20 -10.86 24.54
N SER A 17 22.05 -10.78 23.51
CA SER A 17 21.67 -10.32 22.16
C SER A 17 20.74 -11.31 21.43
N PHE A 18 20.68 -12.58 21.86
CA PHE A 18 19.84 -13.61 21.23
C PHE A 18 18.43 -13.73 21.81
N PHE A 19 18.10 -12.99 22.89
CA PHE A 19 16.80 -13.09 23.57
C PHE A 19 15.81 -11.97 23.26
N GLN A 20 16.15 -11.04 22.37
CA GLN A 20 15.19 -10.06 21.87
C GLN A 20 14.24 -10.73 20.87
N LYS A 21 13.11 -11.25 21.36
CA LYS A 21 11.98 -11.59 20.49
C LYS A 21 11.42 -10.27 19.93
N VAL A 22 11.58 -10.07 18.63
CA VAL A 22 10.85 -9.03 17.90
C VAL A 22 9.44 -9.59 17.69
N ASP A 23 8.53 -9.24 18.58
CA ASP A 23 7.10 -9.42 18.33
C ASP A 23 6.63 -8.29 17.41
N ALA A 24 6.28 -8.65 16.18
CA ALA A 24 5.59 -7.75 15.29
C ALA A 24 4.17 -7.52 15.84
N LYS A 25 3.98 -6.38 16.52
CA LYS A 25 2.67 -5.93 16.99
C LYS A 25 1.86 -5.42 15.81
N TYR A 26 1.24 -6.32 15.06
CA TYR A 26 0.20 -5.96 14.10
C TYR A 26 -1.09 -5.64 14.88
N GLU A 27 -1.14 -4.49 15.57
CA GLU A 27 -2.33 -4.06 16.32
C GLU A 27 -3.54 -3.81 15.42
N LYS A 28 -3.29 -3.50 14.15
CA LYS A 28 -4.30 -3.29 13.11
C LYS A 28 -3.96 -4.11 11.88
N VAL A 29 -4.98 -4.68 11.24
CA VAL A 29 -4.86 -5.29 9.92
C VAL A 29 -5.38 -4.33 8.85
N PHE A 30 -5.10 -4.60 7.58
CA PHE A 30 -5.54 -3.81 6.42
C PHE A 30 -6.97 -3.24 6.55
N PHE A 31 -7.91 -4.07 7.02
CA PHE A 31 -9.32 -3.73 7.13
C PHE A 31 -9.71 -2.84 8.33
N ASP A 32 -8.77 -2.45 9.17
CA ASP A 32 -8.99 -1.53 10.30
C ASP A 32 -8.58 -0.09 9.96
N HIS A 33 -8.08 0.14 8.74
CA HIS A 33 -7.71 1.45 8.24
C HIS A 33 -8.81 2.06 7.36
N SER A 34 -8.65 3.35 7.09
CA SER A 34 -9.43 4.07 6.09
C SER A 34 -8.48 4.95 5.29
N ILE A 35 -8.87 5.27 4.06
CA ILE A 35 -8.05 6.09 3.15
C ILE A 35 -8.93 7.06 2.40
N LYS A 36 -8.42 8.25 2.08
CA LYS A 36 -9.17 9.24 1.31
C LYS A 36 -9.29 8.78 -0.14
N SER A 37 -10.48 8.95 -0.70
CA SER A 37 -10.73 8.77 -2.11
C SER A 37 -10.17 9.95 -2.90
N ILE A 38 -10.01 9.76 -4.20
CA ILE A 38 -9.61 10.83 -5.12
C ILE A 38 -10.60 12.00 -5.14
N GLY A 39 -11.85 11.78 -4.70
CA GLY A 39 -12.91 12.77 -4.54
C GLY A 39 -13.02 13.37 -3.13
N ASN A 40 -12.08 13.09 -2.22
CA ASN A 40 -12.07 13.49 -0.80
C ASN A 40 -13.10 12.81 0.11
N GLU A 41 -13.76 11.74 -0.36
CA GLU A 41 -14.61 10.90 0.51
C GLU A 41 -13.76 9.87 1.25
N LEU A 42 -14.18 9.42 2.43
CA LEU A 42 -13.42 8.42 3.18
C LEU A 42 -13.81 7.00 2.73
N ILE A 43 -12.82 6.22 2.26
CA ILE A 43 -12.97 4.80 1.98
C ILE A 43 -12.65 4.03 3.26
N ASP A 44 -13.67 3.57 3.96
CA ASP A 44 -13.52 2.63 5.09
C ASP A 44 -13.16 1.24 4.55
N LEU A 45 -11.97 0.73 4.87
CA LEU A 45 -11.52 -0.58 4.35
C LEU A 45 -12.23 -1.74 5.04
N ASN A 46 -12.90 -1.52 6.17
CA ASN A 46 -13.69 -2.53 6.86
C ASN A 46 -14.81 -3.09 5.96
N GLN A 47 -15.37 -2.27 5.05
CA GLN A 47 -16.40 -2.68 4.09
C GLN A 47 -15.94 -3.80 3.12
N TYR A 48 -14.63 -4.06 3.06
CA TYR A 48 -14.04 -5.13 2.26
C TYR A 48 -13.65 -6.36 3.10
N LYS A 49 -14.00 -6.44 4.39
CA LYS A 49 -13.78 -7.64 5.21
C LYS A 49 -14.45 -8.86 4.58
N GLY A 50 -13.70 -9.96 4.50
CA GLY A 50 -14.14 -11.21 3.87
C GLY A 50 -14.14 -11.19 2.33
N LYS A 51 -13.68 -10.09 1.72
CA LYS A 51 -13.52 -9.96 0.26
C LYS A 51 -12.04 -10.05 -0.11
N THR A 52 -11.78 -10.40 -1.37
CA THR A 52 -10.43 -10.35 -1.94
C THR A 52 -10.17 -8.93 -2.45
N VAL A 53 -9.11 -8.28 -1.96
CA VAL A 53 -8.72 -6.93 -2.38
C VAL A 53 -7.40 -6.97 -3.12
N LEU A 54 -7.37 -6.40 -4.32
CA LEU A 54 -6.17 -6.11 -5.08
C LEU A 54 -5.86 -4.61 -4.94
N LEU A 55 -4.92 -4.30 -4.06
CA LEU A 55 -4.38 -2.95 -3.89
C LEU A 55 -3.24 -2.73 -4.90
N VAL A 56 -3.29 -1.66 -5.69
CA VAL A 56 -2.28 -1.41 -6.74
C VAL A 56 -1.87 0.05 -6.72
N ASN A 57 -0.57 0.31 -6.49
CA ASN A 57 -0.05 1.65 -6.73
C ASN A 57 0.05 1.90 -8.25
N VAL A 58 -0.46 3.04 -8.71
CA VAL A 58 -0.62 3.36 -10.13
C VAL A 58 -0.04 4.72 -10.47
N ALA A 59 0.19 4.96 -11.77
CA ALA A 59 0.73 6.21 -12.30
C ALA A 59 0.21 6.46 -13.72
N SER A 60 -0.17 7.70 -14.06
CA SER A 60 -0.71 8.06 -15.39
C SER A 60 0.35 8.07 -16.48
N LYS A 61 1.60 8.44 -16.17
CA LYS A 61 2.70 8.57 -17.15
C LYS A 61 3.69 7.38 -17.08
N CYS A 62 3.21 6.22 -16.66
CA CYS A 62 4.01 5.01 -16.57
C CYS A 62 4.02 4.22 -17.89
N GLY A 63 5.11 3.49 -18.18
CA GLY A 63 5.13 2.52 -19.28
C GLY A 63 4.07 1.41 -19.13
N PHE A 64 3.63 1.17 -17.89
CA PHE A 64 2.61 0.18 -17.54
C PHE A 64 1.19 0.76 -17.41
N THR A 65 0.96 2.05 -17.69
CA THR A 65 -0.37 2.67 -17.54
C THR A 65 -1.47 1.89 -18.27
N LYS A 66 -1.17 1.25 -19.40
CA LYS A 66 -2.15 0.42 -20.13
C LYS A 66 -2.72 -0.76 -19.32
N GLN A 67 -2.11 -1.12 -18.18
CA GLN A 67 -2.63 -2.12 -17.26
C GLN A 67 -3.97 -1.71 -16.63
N TYR A 68 -4.33 -0.41 -16.60
CA TYR A 68 -5.65 0.06 -16.17
C TYR A 68 -6.80 -0.69 -16.85
N THR A 69 -6.71 -0.95 -18.16
CA THR A 69 -7.72 -1.74 -18.89
C THR A 69 -7.85 -3.17 -18.34
N GLY A 70 -6.73 -3.82 -18.02
CA GLY A 70 -6.72 -5.17 -17.44
C GLY A 70 -7.28 -5.20 -16.03
N LEU A 71 -6.93 -4.20 -15.20
CA LEU A 71 -7.45 -4.05 -13.84
C LEU A 71 -8.97 -3.82 -13.87
N GLN A 72 -9.45 -2.95 -14.76
CA GLN A 72 -10.88 -2.70 -14.94
C GLN A 72 -11.62 -3.98 -15.37
N ALA A 73 -11.07 -4.72 -16.34
CA ALA A 73 -11.64 -5.99 -16.77
C ALA A 73 -11.69 -7.05 -15.65
N LEU A 74 -10.66 -7.13 -14.79
CA LEU A 74 -10.67 -7.99 -13.62
C LEU A 74 -11.75 -7.56 -12.61
N TYR A 75 -11.84 -6.27 -12.34
CA TYR A 75 -12.85 -5.71 -11.44
C TYR A 75 -14.26 -6.03 -11.94
N ASP A 76 -14.58 -5.73 -13.20
CA ASP A 76 -15.91 -6.00 -13.77
C ASP A 76 -16.27 -7.48 -13.76
N LYS A 77 -15.29 -8.36 -13.99
CA LYS A 77 -15.51 -9.81 -14.02
C LYS A 77 -15.79 -10.41 -12.64
N TYR A 78 -15.22 -9.85 -11.57
CA TYR A 78 -15.20 -10.49 -10.26
C TYR A 78 -15.80 -9.66 -9.12
N LYS A 79 -16.20 -8.40 -9.34
CA LYS A 79 -16.80 -7.54 -8.29
C LYS A 79 -17.98 -8.16 -7.57
N ASP A 80 -18.89 -8.78 -8.33
CA ASP A 80 -20.08 -9.47 -7.78
C ASP A 80 -19.73 -10.79 -7.07
N LYS A 81 -18.49 -11.24 -7.16
CA LYS A 81 -17.94 -12.42 -6.48
C LYS A 81 -17.05 -12.05 -5.29
N GLY A 82 -17.10 -10.80 -4.84
CA GLY A 82 -16.33 -10.34 -3.69
C GLY A 82 -14.86 -10.03 -4.00
N PHE A 83 -14.54 -9.60 -5.23
CA PHE A 83 -13.21 -9.12 -5.61
C PHE A 83 -13.23 -7.60 -5.84
N PHE A 84 -12.29 -6.87 -5.25
CA PHE A 84 -12.22 -5.42 -5.38
C PHE A 84 -10.81 -5.01 -5.82
N VAL A 85 -10.73 -4.03 -6.71
CA VAL A 85 -9.49 -3.34 -7.05
C VAL A 85 -9.53 -1.99 -6.35
N ILE A 86 -8.41 -1.57 -5.75
CA ILE A 86 -8.23 -0.20 -5.24
C ILE A 86 -6.97 0.35 -5.88
N GLY A 87 -7.13 1.39 -6.70
CA GLY A 87 -6.01 2.08 -7.32
C GLY A 87 -5.49 3.20 -6.41
N VAL A 88 -4.18 3.20 -6.18
CA VAL A 88 -3.48 4.18 -5.33
C VAL A 88 -2.50 4.99 -6.16
N PRO A 89 -2.87 6.19 -6.65
CA PRO A 89 -1.94 7.03 -7.38
C PRO A 89 -0.71 7.38 -6.54
N SER A 90 0.50 7.23 -7.08
CA SER A 90 1.73 7.61 -6.37
C SER A 90 2.78 8.20 -7.30
N ASN A 91 3.37 9.33 -6.89
CA ASN A 91 4.40 10.01 -7.68
C ASN A 91 5.83 9.56 -7.34
N GLN A 92 6.01 8.64 -6.39
CA GLN A 92 7.31 8.30 -5.82
C GLN A 92 8.19 7.40 -6.74
N PHE A 93 7.68 7.02 -7.91
CA PHE A 93 8.38 6.21 -8.91
C PHE A 93 8.63 7.03 -10.18
N GLY A 94 9.81 7.64 -10.27
CA GLY A 94 10.22 8.39 -11.45
C GLY A 94 9.35 9.61 -11.78
N GLY A 95 8.56 10.12 -10.83
CA GLY A 95 7.71 11.30 -11.05
C GLY A 95 6.59 11.07 -12.06
N GLN A 96 6.09 9.83 -12.19
CA GLN A 96 5.15 9.43 -13.23
C GLN A 96 3.68 9.72 -12.91
N GLU A 97 3.38 10.30 -11.75
CA GLU A 97 2.03 10.76 -11.35
C GLU A 97 2.05 12.22 -10.87
N PRO A 98 2.49 13.17 -11.73
CA PRO A 98 2.71 14.56 -11.31
C PRO A 98 1.42 15.34 -11.12
N GLY A 99 0.30 14.88 -11.69
CA GLY A 99 -0.98 15.58 -11.66
C GLY A 99 -1.58 15.70 -10.25
N SER A 100 -2.52 16.62 -10.12
CA SER A 100 -3.44 16.75 -9.00
C SER A 100 -4.47 15.61 -9.00
N ASN A 101 -5.16 15.40 -7.87
CA ASN A 101 -6.22 14.38 -7.77
C ASN A 101 -7.30 14.56 -8.85
N SER A 102 -7.68 15.80 -9.19
CA SER A 102 -8.65 16.06 -10.26
C SER A 102 -8.13 15.62 -11.62
N GLU A 103 -6.89 15.98 -11.97
CA GLU A 103 -6.29 15.61 -13.26
C GLU A 103 -6.10 14.09 -13.38
N ILE A 104 -5.74 13.42 -12.28
CA ILE A 104 -5.60 11.96 -12.24
C ILE A 104 -6.96 11.28 -12.42
N LYS A 105 -8.00 11.77 -11.74
CA LYS A 105 -9.37 11.27 -11.88
C LYS A 105 -9.84 11.40 -13.33
N ASP A 106 -9.74 12.60 -13.90
CA ASP A 106 -10.15 12.88 -15.27
C ASP A 106 -9.37 12.02 -16.26
N PHE A 107 -8.06 11.81 -16.03
CA PHE A 107 -7.25 10.92 -16.85
C PHE A 107 -7.77 9.47 -16.82
N CYS A 108 -8.01 8.92 -15.63
CA CYS A 108 -8.46 7.54 -15.48
C CYS A 108 -9.86 7.31 -16.07
N GLU A 109 -10.79 8.24 -15.84
CA GLU A 109 -12.15 8.16 -16.36
C GLU A 109 -12.17 8.31 -17.89
N THR A 110 -11.50 9.34 -18.42
CA THR A 110 -11.56 9.67 -19.85
C THR A 110 -10.84 8.64 -20.72
N ASN A 111 -9.69 8.12 -20.26
CA ASN A 111 -8.83 7.26 -21.09
C ASN A 111 -9.10 5.77 -20.89
N PHE A 112 -9.62 5.37 -19.73
CA PHE A 112 -9.74 3.95 -19.35
C PHE A 112 -11.13 3.56 -18.83
N ASN A 113 -12.05 4.51 -18.64
CA ASN A 113 -13.37 4.28 -18.05
C ASN A 113 -13.27 3.53 -16.71
N ILE A 114 -12.31 3.93 -15.86
CA ILE A 114 -12.14 3.31 -14.55
C ILE A 114 -13.38 3.52 -13.69
N THR A 115 -13.87 2.44 -13.09
CA THR A 115 -15.01 2.44 -12.15
C THR A 115 -14.68 1.79 -10.80
N PHE A 116 -13.50 1.20 -10.66
CA PHE A 116 -13.03 0.75 -9.35
C PHE A 116 -12.59 1.95 -8.49
N PRO A 117 -12.66 1.83 -7.14
CA PRO A 117 -12.24 2.88 -6.23
C PRO A 117 -10.80 3.37 -6.45
N MET A 118 -10.64 4.69 -6.47
CA MET A 118 -9.35 5.38 -6.55
C MET A 118 -9.13 6.22 -5.28
N THR A 119 -7.94 6.14 -4.70
CA THR A 119 -7.55 6.98 -3.56
C THR A 119 -7.07 8.36 -4.02
N ASP A 120 -6.88 9.29 -3.09
CA ASP A 120 -6.00 10.43 -3.36
C ASP A 120 -4.57 9.96 -3.64
N LYS A 121 -3.73 10.90 -4.11
CA LYS A 121 -2.31 10.61 -4.31
C LYS A 121 -1.63 10.36 -2.98
N VAL A 122 -0.94 9.23 -2.87
CA VAL A 122 -0.42 8.69 -1.61
C VAL A 122 1.06 8.32 -1.75
N ASP A 123 1.80 8.54 -0.66
CA ASP A 123 3.13 7.99 -0.50
C ASP A 123 3.03 6.53 -0.07
N VAL A 124 3.76 5.66 -0.77
CA VAL A 124 3.68 4.19 -0.67
C VAL A 124 5.03 3.55 -0.31
N LYS A 125 6.07 4.37 -0.11
CA LYS A 125 7.38 3.95 0.40
C LYS A 125 8.01 5.05 1.24
N GLY A 126 8.92 4.65 2.14
CA GLY A 126 9.62 5.55 3.05
C GLY A 126 8.84 5.81 4.33
N ASP A 127 9.38 6.69 5.18
CA ASP A 127 8.85 6.94 6.52
C ASP A 127 7.46 7.63 6.51
N GLU A 128 7.14 8.31 5.41
CA GLU A 128 5.84 8.98 5.17
C GLU A 128 4.85 8.10 4.40
N ALA A 129 5.16 6.82 4.19
CA ALA A 129 4.23 5.90 3.54
C ALA A 129 2.94 5.79 4.35
N HIS A 130 1.80 5.76 3.66
CA HIS A 130 0.53 5.51 4.33
C HIS A 130 0.55 4.13 4.99
N GLU A 131 -0.04 4.02 6.19
CA GLU A 131 -0.05 2.79 7.03
C GLU A 131 -0.58 1.51 6.36
N ILE A 132 -1.12 1.58 5.13
CA ILE A 132 -1.58 0.41 4.38
C ILE A 132 -0.49 -0.21 3.49
N TYR A 133 0.68 0.44 3.40
CA TYR A 133 1.90 -0.01 2.69
C TYR A 133 3.00 -0.35 3.68
#